data_AF-A0A378QQ56-F1
#
_entry.id   AF-A0A378QQ56-F1
#
_cell.length_a   1.000
_cell.length_b   1.000
_cell.length_c   1.000
_cell.angle_alpha   90.00
_cell.angle_beta   90.00
_cell.angle_gamma   90.00
#
_symmetry.space_group_name_H-M   'P 1'
#
loop_
_entity.id
_entity.type
_entity.pdbx_description
1 polymer ?
#
loop_
_entity_poly.entity_id
_entity_poly.type
_entity_poly.pdbx_seq_one_letter_code
_entity_poly.pdbx_strand_id
1 'polypeptide(L)'
;MMKLKSLFIALIATSAIGFSTNVSANVGPAYNGGGSYGYACTHQTNGNVLLRSGPGQNHKVLARMPNGSDVSIIGERNANGWVWYKVKFGRSVGWARSDYICS
;
A
#
# COMPACT_ATOMS: atom_id res chain seq x y z
N MET A 1 -20.64 59.33 -27.05
CA MET A 1 -19.54 59.41 -26.05
C MET A 1 -18.64 58.19 -26.22
N MET A 2 -17.43 58.43 -26.72
CA MET A 2 -16.33 57.47 -26.81
C MET A 2 -15.89 57.05 -25.40
N LYS A 3 -15.46 55.79 -25.19
CA LYS A 3 -14.13 55.43 -24.68
C LYS A 3 -13.84 53.95 -24.96
N LEU A 4 -13.04 53.73 -26.00
CA LEU A 4 -12.22 52.53 -26.16
C LEU A 4 -11.24 52.47 -24.97
N LYS A 5 -11.15 51.34 -24.27
CA LYS A 5 -10.03 51.02 -23.38
C LYS A 5 -9.37 49.73 -23.87
N SER A 6 -8.28 49.90 -24.59
CA SER A 6 -7.30 48.86 -24.91
C SER A 6 -6.56 48.46 -23.63
N LEU A 7 -6.18 47.18 -23.47
CA LEU A 7 -4.79 46.72 -23.30
C LEU A 7 -4.71 45.24 -22.81
N PHE A 8 -3.94 44.46 -23.59
CA PHE A 8 -3.08 43.30 -23.31
C PHE A 8 -3.01 42.69 -21.89
N ILE A 9 -3.01 41.34 -21.80
CA ILE A 9 -2.22 40.47 -20.88
C ILE A 9 -2.30 39.01 -21.43
N ALA A 10 -1.21 38.53 -22.05
CA ALA A 10 -0.29 37.47 -21.60
C ALA A 10 -0.90 36.03 -21.56
N LEU A 11 -0.59 35.14 -22.50
CA LEU A 11 0.65 34.35 -22.67
C LEU A 11 0.71 33.10 -21.76
N ILE A 12 0.60 31.94 -22.44
CA ILE A 12 1.02 30.58 -22.08
C ILE A 12 0.38 29.98 -20.81
N ALA A 13 -0.75 29.29 -20.99
CA ALA A 13 -1.02 28.12 -20.16
C ALA A 13 -0.20 26.97 -20.73
N THR A 14 0.94 26.72 -20.10
CA THR A 14 1.87 25.62 -20.35
C THR A 14 1.08 24.33 -20.52
N SER A 15 1.19 23.71 -21.69
CA SER A 15 0.77 22.31 -21.84
C SER A 15 1.58 21.49 -20.85
N ALA A 16 0.90 20.92 -19.85
CA ALA A 16 1.44 19.79 -19.14
C ALA A 16 1.52 18.65 -20.18
N ILE A 17 2.71 18.42 -20.74
CA ILE A 17 2.99 17.19 -21.46
C ILE A 17 2.91 16.10 -20.38
N GLY A 18 1.81 15.36 -20.38
CA GLY A 18 1.70 14.18 -19.53
C GLY A 18 2.79 13.20 -19.93
N PHE A 19 3.82 13.06 -19.09
CA PHE A 19 4.81 12.00 -19.23
C PHE A 19 4.11 10.68 -18.90
N SER A 20 3.57 10.04 -19.94
CA SER A 20 3.12 8.65 -19.84
C SER A 20 4.36 7.78 -19.99
N THR A 21 4.96 7.39 -18.87
CA THR A 21 5.92 6.29 -18.90
C THR A 21 5.12 4.99 -19.05
N ASN A 22 5.28 4.32 -20.18
CA ASN A 22 4.87 2.92 -20.30
C ASN A 22 5.90 2.08 -19.53
N VAL A 23 5.77 2.07 -18.20
CA VAL A 23 6.48 1.09 -17.37
C VAL A 23 5.60 -0.15 -17.32
N SER A 24 5.81 -1.08 -18.26
CA SER A 24 5.40 -2.46 -18.07
C SER A 24 6.36 -3.12 -17.11
N ALA A 25 6.35 -2.67 -15.86
CA ALA A 25 6.91 -3.48 -14.80
C ALA A 25 5.93 -4.65 -14.60
N ASN A 26 6.48 -5.84 -14.37
CA ASN A 26 5.72 -6.95 -13.83
C ASN A 26 5.40 -6.62 -12.36
N VAL A 27 4.62 -5.56 -12.16
CA VAL A 27 4.12 -5.15 -10.86
C VAL A 27 2.93 -6.05 -10.59
N GLY A 28 2.90 -6.66 -9.40
CA GLY A 28 1.65 -7.19 -8.86
C GLY A 28 0.53 -6.15 -8.99
N PRO A 29 -0.74 -6.58 -8.89
CA PRO A 29 -1.88 -5.76 -9.26
C PRO A 29 -1.82 -4.35 -8.61
N ALA A 30 -1.79 -3.32 -9.46
CA ALA A 30 -1.78 -1.93 -9.02
C ALA A 30 -3.13 -1.56 -8.39
N TYR A 31 -3.14 -1.15 -7.11
CA TYR A 31 -4.36 -0.74 -6.41
C TYR A 31 -4.28 0.72 -5.93
N ASN A 32 -5.02 1.60 -6.61
CA ASN A 32 -5.22 3.00 -6.27
C ASN A 32 -6.16 3.14 -5.06
N GLY A 33 -5.64 3.49 -3.88
CA GLY A 33 -6.50 3.88 -2.77
C GLY A 33 -5.80 3.99 -1.43
N GLY A 34 -5.00 5.05 -1.22
CA GLY A 34 -4.62 5.64 0.08
C GLY A 34 -4.03 4.76 1.21
N GLY A 35 -4.00 3.43 1.08
CA GLY A 35 -3.47 2.48 2.03
C GLY A 35 -2.04 2.09 1.68
N SER A 36 -1.26 1.76 2.71
CA SER A 36 0.06 1.18 2.52
C SER A 36 -0.12 -0.29 2.11
N TYR A 37 0.55 -0.73 1.05
CA TYR A 37 0.47 -2.10 0.55
C TYR A 37 1.77 -2.84 0.83
N GLY A 38 1.69 -4.16 0.91
CA GLY A 38 2.87 -5.01 1.06
C GLY A 38 2.55 -6.45 0.74
N TYR A 39 3.52 -7.32 0.95
CA TYR A 39 3.37 -8.76 0.77
C TYR A 39 4.01 -9.53 1.92
N ALA A 40 3.49 -10.72 2.17
CA ALA A 40 4.06 -11.65 3.14
C ALA A 40 5.45 -12.11 2.68
N CYS A 41 6.49 -11.87 3.48
CA CYS A 41 7.86 -12.20 3.15
C CYS A 41 8.49 -13.13 4.18
N THR A 42 9.08 -14.22 3.71
CA THR A 42 9.84 -15.17 4.53
C THR A 42 11.08 -15.65 3.76
N HIS A 43 12.09 -16.15 4.48
CA HIS A 43 13.28 -16.74 3.85
C HIS A 43 13.04 -18.12 3.20
N GLN A 44 11.84 -18.68 3.32
CA GLN A 44 11.49 -20.00 2.79
C GLN A 44 10.52 -19.84 1.63
N THR A 45 10.78 -20.51 0.50
CA THR A 45 9.89 -20.48 -0.68
C THR A 45 8.47 -20.91 -0.34
N ASN A 46 8.31 -21.94 0.51
CA ASN A 46 7.01 -22.43 0.98
C ASN A 46 6.66 -21.92 2.40
N GLY A 47 7.33 -20.85 2.84
CA GLY A 47 7.10 -20.24 4.14
C GLY A 47 5.74 -19.57 4.23
N ASN A 48 5.24 -19.40 5.45
CA ASN A 48 3.96 -18.77 5.71
C ASN A 48 4.07 -17.74 6.82
N VAL A 49 3.49 -16.56 6.59
CA VAL A 49 3.29 -15.54 7.62
C VAL A 49 1.94 -15.75 8.28
N LEU A 50 1.89 -15.69 9.61
CA LEU A 50 0.66 -15.95 10.35
C LEU A 50 -0.15 -14.68 10.51
N LEU A 51 -1.40 -14.72 10.03
CA LEU A 51 -2.39 -13.69 10.32
C LEU A 51 -3.08 -14.06 11.64
N ARG A 52 -2.93 -13.22 12.67
CA ARG A 52 -3.46 -13.47 14.01
C ARG A 52 -4.64 -12.56 14.35
N SER A 53 -5.46 -12.97 15.32
CA SER A 53 -6.61 -12.18 15.77
C SER A 53 -6.23 -10.92 16.55
N GLY A 54 -4.99 -10.85 17.04
CA GLY A 54 -4.48 -9.72 17.79
C GLY A 54 -2.96 -9.54 17.66
N PRO A 55 -2.44 -8.40 18.11
CA PRO A 55 -1.04 -8.01 18.01
C PRO A 55 -0.18 -8.77 19.06
N GLY A 56 0.23 -10.00 18.73
CA GLY A 56 1.00 -10.84 19.65
C GLY A 56 1.02 -12.31 19.26
N GLN A 57 2.06 -13.03 19.69
CA GLN A 57 2.24 -14.45 19.38
C GLN A 57 1.21 -15.36 20.07
N ASN A 58 0.60 -14.89 21.17
CA ASN A 58 -0.38 -15.66 21.95
C ASN A 58 -1.81 -15.58 21.40
N HIS A 59 -2.05 -14.75 20.37
CA HIS A 59 -3.37 -14.63 19.76
C HIS A 59 -3.63 -15.76 18.76
N LYS A 60 -4.91 -16.15 18.60
CA LYS A 60 -5.35 -17.19 17.67
C LYS A 60 -4.90 -16.88 16.23
N VAL A 61 -4.44 -17.90 15.52
CA VAL A 61 -4.14 -17.81 14.08
C VAL A 61 -5.46 -17.87 13.30
N LEU A 62 -5.71 -16.84 12.49
CA LEU A 62 -6.87 -16.72 11.60
C LEU A 62 -6.58 -17.31 10.21
N ALA A 63 -5.37 -17.08 9.70
CA ALA A 63 -4.94 -17.56 8.40
C ALA A 63 -3.42 -17.72 8.33
N ARG A 64 -2.97 -18.46 7.32
CA ARG A 64 -1.57 -18.56 6.91
C ARG A 64 -1.46 -17.89 5.55
N MET A 65 -0.60 -16.89 5.44
CA MET A 65 -0.33 -16.14 4.22
C MET A 65 0.94 -16.73 3.60
N PRO A 66 0.84 -17.45 2.47
CA PRO A 66 2.01 -17.94 1.76
C PRO A 66 2.99 -16.81 1.43
N ASN A 67 4.28 -17.13 1.36
CA ASN A 67 5.30 -16.19 0.90
C ASN A 67 4.92 -15.57 -0.46
N GLY A 68 5.10 -14.26 -0.60
CA GLY A 68 4.69 -13.49 -1.78
C GLY A 68 3.21 -13.11 -1.83
N SER A 69 2.40 -13.46 -0.82
CA SER A 69 0.98 -13.09 -0.82
C SER A 69 0.79 -11.60 -0.59
N ASP A 70 0.02 -10.95 -1.45
CA ASP A 70 -0.35 -9.53 -1.32
C ASP A 70 -1.24 -9.29 -0.10
N VAL A 71 -0.98 -8.19 0.59
CA VAL A 71 -1.76 -7.70 1.73
C VAL A 71 -1.96 -6.19 1.66
N SER A 72 -3.07 -5.71 2.21
CA SER A 72 -3.27 -4.28 2.46
C SER A 72 -3.02 -3.98 3.92
N ILE A 73 -2.08 -3.07 4.22
CA ILE A 73 -1.83 -2.58 5.57
C ILE A 73 -2.84 -1.47 5.86
N ILE A 74 -3.66 -1.72 6.87
CA ILE A 74 -4.78 -0.83 7.27
C ILE A 74 -4.59 -0.25 8.68
N GLY A 75 -3.43 -0.49 9.29
CA GLY A 75 -3.06 0.08 10.57
C GLY A 75 -1.83 -0.60 11.16
N GLU A 76 -1.34 -0.03 12.25
CA GLU A 76 -0.18 -0.51 12.98
C GLU A 76 -0.40 -0.44 14.49
N ARG A 77 0.36 -1.24 15.24
CA ARG A 77 0.36 -1.21 16.69
C ARG A 77 1.64 -1.80 17.26
N ASN A 78 2.20 -1.12 18.26
CA ASN A 78 3.27 -1.68 19.09
C ASN A 78 2.70 -2.61 20.16
N ALA A 79 3.21 -3.84 20.24
CA ALA A 79 2.83 -4.80 21.27
C ALA A 79 3.95 -5.81 21.51
N ASN A 80 4.22 -6.13 22.79
CA ASN A 80 5.23 -7.11 23.20
C ASN A 80 6.64 -6.81 22.64
N GLY A 81 6.99 -5.52 22.47
CA GLY A 81 8.28 -5.09 21.93
C GLY A 81 8.41 -5.14 20.40
N TRP A 82 7.32 -5.43 19.67
CA TRP A 82 7.31 -5.50 18.22
C TRP A 82 6.24 -4.60 17.61
N VAL A 83 6.48 -4.15 16.38
CA VAL A 83 5.46 -3.52 15.54
C VAL A 83 4.62 -4.62 14.88
N TRP A 84 3.30 -4.46 14.94
CA TRP A 84 2.33 -5.34 14.30
C TRP A 84 1.54 -4.54 13.29
N TYR A 85 1.45 -5.04 12.07
CA TYR A 85 0.57 -4.48 11.06
C TYR A 85 -0.78 -5.16 11.12
N LYS A 86 -1.83 -4.34 11.18
CA LYS A 86 -3.18 -4.78 10.88
C LYS A 86 -3.29 -4.87 9.37
N VAL A 87 -3.50 -6.07 8.86
CA VAL A 87 -3.54 -6.32 7.43
C VAL A 87 -4.87 -6.95 7.02
N LYS A 88 -5.30 -6.60 5.81
CA LYS A 88 -6.37 -7.29 5.10
C LYS A 88 -5.74 -8.28 4.11
N PHE A 89 -6.10 -9.54 4.27
CA PHE A 89 -5.67 -10.64 3.40
C PHE A 89 -6.93 -11.37 2.91
N GLY A 90 -7.26 -11.19 1.63
CA GLY A 90 -8.53 -11.66 1.07
C GLY A 90 -9.74 -11.12 1.84
N ARG A 91 -10.53 -12.02 2.42
CA ARG A 91 -11.70 -11.69 3.26
C ARG A 91 -11.37 -11.55 4.75
N SER A 92 -10.15 -11.89 5.14
CA SER A 92 -9.71 -11.90 6.54
C SER A 92 -9.00 -10.60 6.89
N VAL A 93 -9.27 -10.11 8.10
CA VAL A 93 -8.55 -8.98 8.69
C VAL A 93 -7.94 -9.44 10.00
N GLY A 94 -6.64 -9.18 10.17
CA GLY A 94 -5.92 -9.60 11.37
C GLY A 94 -4.59 -8.87 11.49
N TRP A 95 -3.70 -9.44 12.29
CA TRP A 95 -2.42 -8.85 12.66
C TRP A 95 -1.26 -9.76 12.26
N ALA A 96 -0.24 -9.20 11.64
CA ALA A 96 1.02 -9.86 11.30
C ALA A 96 2.20 -9.02 11.84
N ARG A 97 3.32 -9.67 12.15
CA ARG A 97 4.54 -8.96 12.57
C ARG A 97 5.06 -8.15 11.38
N SER A 98 5.38 -6.86 11.59
CA SER A 98 5.85 -5.97 10.53
C SER A 98 7.06 -6.52 9.78
N ASP A 99 7.98 -7.19 10.49
CA ASP A 99 9.22 -7.73 9.91
C ASP A 99 8.98 -8.83 8.84
N TYR A 100 7.75 -9.35 8.75
CA TYR A 100 7.34 -10.33 7.75
C TYR A 100 6.42 -9.74 6.69
N ILE A 101 6.22 -8.42 6.67
CA ILE A 101 5.49 -7.70 5.63
C ILE A 101 6.46 -6.77 4.93
N CYS A 102 6.77 -7.07 3.67
CA CYS A 102 7.65 -6.26 2.83
C CYS A 102 6.85 -5.35 1.90
N SER A 103 7.46 -4.24 1.46
CA SER A 103 6.93 -3.32 0.44
C SER A 103 7.72 -3.46 -0.84
#